data_AF-A0A182JPL3-F1
#
_entry.id   AF-A0A182JPL3-F1
#
_cell.length_a   1.000
_cell.length_b   1.000
_cell.length_c   1.000
_cell.angle_alpha   90.00
_cell.angle_beta   90.00
_cell.angle_gamma   90.00
#
_symmetry.space_group_name_H-M   'P 1'
#
loop_
_entity.id
_entity.type
_entity.pdbx_description
1 polymer ?
#
loop_
_entity_poly.entity_id
_entity_poly.type
_entity_poly.pdbx_seq_one_letter_code
_entity_poly.pdbx_strand_id
1 'polypeptide(L)'
;MPEMVAFNSPETVIPTTSETEPRKPLKRRTSALNTIFYYLGLEKRSGEDAKENQCIRILTFGILFVIFITSAIGFFIMWFTNMYNNSLLQNLILSENSTAAEWWENPPVYPLLKVHVFNYTNTEDFLAGKASKLRVEDLGPYVYKETANKVNITHNRDGTISYREHRYIQYLPEESKGKPFDQVVVPNVVFLTGVSKKRFEGTWNLIAFNMAASSSGSSAFIKKPVESLLWGYEDALLSLAKSMFGSEIESSSFGMLMTRNGTSAENFTIFSGESSLQDLAVIKHLDGKPRLDLWHTDECDRVGGTDGSQFPPHLMDRKHPLQVFIKSLCRKFPLVYDSEVTALDGIPAWRYKIPNNVFSHPDEHMPNHCFCHLESGSCPPSGLFNITGCSMGAPIFASFPHFYTGDRQLIESIDGVNPVQEKHETYADIHPRLAFPIDGASRFQINIQVQKAAMVSGLEKFNEGQYLPVIWLEVVPGVISDELRAMIYHSTYSANAIQMSLRVGSLAFFVLSVILLIAKCFCSTRSSRKK
;
A
#
# COMPACT_ATOMS: atom_id res chain seq x y z
N MET A 1 -75.36 -17.35 -42.68
CA MET A 1 -76.56 -16.87 -43.40
C MET A 1 -77.43 -16.10 -42.41
N PRO A 2 -78.11 -15.01 -42.82
CA PRO A 2 -78.45 -14.62 -44.19
C PRO A 2 -77.75 -13.32 -44.67
N GLU A 3 -77.27 -13.27 -45.92
CA GLU A 3 -77.89 -12.67 -47.13
C GLU A 3 -77.67 -11.14 -47.21
N MET A 4 -76.83 -10.65 -48.12
CA MET A 4 -77.14 -10.30 -49.53
C MET A 4 -78.35 -9.36 -49.69
N VAL A 5 -78.16 -8.21 -50.36
CA VAL A 5 -78.80 -7.84 -51.65
C VAL A 5 -78.73 -6.31 -51.92
N ALA A 6 -78.38 -6.01 -53.19
CA ALA A 6 -78.66 -4.86 -54.09
C ALA A 6 -78.23 -3.43 -53.70
N PHE A 7 -77.38 -2.77 -54.51
CA PHE A 7 -77.64 -2.11 -55.82
C PHE A 7 -78.62 -0.93 -55.73
N ASN A 8 -78.09 0.29 -55.94
CA ASN A 8 -78.64 1.26 -56.89
C ASN A 8 -77.63 2.40 -57.14
N SER A 9 -77.32 2.60 -58.42
CA SER A 9 -76.79 3.85 -58.98
C SER A 9 -77.93 4.88 -59.12
N PRO A 10 -77.64 6.17 -59.34
CA PRO A 10 -77.60 6.60 -60.74
C PRO A 10 -76.53 7.67 -61.09
N GLU A 11 -76.09 7.55 -62.34
CA GLU A 11 -75.85 8.56 -63.37
C GLU A 11 -75.00 9.81 -63.08
N THR A 12 -73.78 9.89 -63.65
CA THR A 12 -73.42 10.51 -64.95
C THR A 12 -73.89 11.96 -65.16
N VAL A 13 -72.95 12.89 -64.99
CA VAL A 13 -72.84 14.07 -65.86
C VAL A 13 -71.36 14.20 -66.29
N ILE A 14 -71.14 14.00 -67.60
CA ILE A 14 -69.91 14.31 -68.33
C ILE A 14 -70.00 15.79 -68.74
N PRO A 15 -68.89 16.55 -68.66
CA PRO A 15 -68.40 17.15 -69.88
C PRO A 15 -66.91 16.89 -70.11
N THR A 16 -66.66 16.38 -71.30
CA THR A 16 -65.43 16.43 -72.10
C THR A 16 -64.70 17.77 -72.00
N THR A 17 -63.38 17.73 -71.81
CA THR A 17 -62.41 18.10 -72.87
C THR A 17 -61.01 17.64 -72.51
N SER A 18 -60.29 17.25 -73.55
CA SER A 18 -58.90 16.83 -73.63
C SER A 18 -57.91 17.70 -72.87
N GLU A 19 -56.96 17.08 -72.18
CA GLU A 19 -55.53 17.41 -72.28
C GLU A 19 -54.67 16.32 -71.63
N THR A 20 -53.75 15.79 -72.43
CA THR A 20 -52.77 14.77 -72.09
C THR A 20 -51.70 15.34 -71.14
N GLU A 21 -51.64 14.86 -69.89
CA GLU A 21 -50.48 15.10 -69.00
C GLU A 21 -49.76 13.77 -68.63
N PRO A 22 -48.42 13.78 -68.57
CA PRO A 22 -47.60 12.57 -68.50
C PRO A 22 -47.45 12.00 -67.08
N ARG A 23 -47.27 10.68 -66.99
CA ARG A 23 -46.99 9.93 -65.75
C ARG A 23 -45.83 10.54 -64.95
N LYS A 24 -46.10 10.91 -63.69
CA LYS A 24 -45.06 11.24 -62.69
C LYS A 24 -44.22 9.99 -62.38
N PRO A 25 -42.87 10.05 -62.40
CA PRO A 25 -42.04 8.92 -61.98
C PRO A 25 -42.02 8.79 -60.45
N LEU A 26 -42.03 7.54 -59.98
CA LEU A 26 -41.92 7.16 -58.57
C LEU A 26 -40.66 7.76 -57.91
N LYS A 27 -40.86 8.46 -56.79
CA LYS A 27 -39.80 9.02 -55.94
C LYS A 27 -39.03 7.87 -55.25
N ARG A 28 -37.81 7.58 -55.71
CA ARG A 28 -36.91 6.58 -55.11
C ARG A 28 -36.54 7.04 -53.70
N ARG A 29 -36.86 6.27 -52.65
CA ARG A 29 -36.38 6.51 -51.27
C ARG A 29 -34.85 6.50 -51.29
N THR A 30 -34.22 7.67 -51.17
CA THR A 30 -32.78 7.79 -50.99
C THR A 30 -32.43 7.29 -49.60
N SER A 31 -31.70 6.18 -49.53
CA SER A 31 -31.08 5.70 -48.28
C SER A 31 -30.16 6.81 -47.74
N ALA A 32 -30.10 6.99 -46.41
CA ALA A 32 -29.21 7.96 -45.78
C ALA A 32 -27.75 7.80 -46.27
N LEU A 33 -27.34 6.57 -46.59
CA LEU A 33 -26.06 6.26 -47.23
C LEU A 33 -25.88 6.94 -48.59
N ASN A 34 -26.91 6.95 -49.45
CA ASN A 34 -26.83 7.60 -50.77
C ASN A 34 -26.71 9.12 -50.63
N THR A 35 -27.39 9.71 -49.63
CA THR A 35 -27.24 11.13 -49.30
C THR A 35 -25.83 11.44 -48.79
N ILE A 36 -25.24 10.57 -47.96
CA ILE A 36 -23.85 10.69 -47.49
C ILE A 36 -22.87 10.57 -48.67
N PHE A 37 -23.05 9.59 -49.57
CA PHE A 37 -22.25 9.43 -50.78
C PHE A 37 -22.36 10.64 -51.73
N TYR A 38 -23.56 11.23 -51.83
CA TYR A 38 -23.83 12.46 -52.59
C TYR A 38 -23.04 13.66 -52.02
N TYR A 39 -23.09 13.89 -50.70
CA TYR A 39 -22.36 15.00 -50.07
C TYR A 39 -20.84 14.78 -49.96
N LEU A 40 -20.37 13.53 -49.87
CA LEU A 40 -18.95 13.19 -49.98
C LEU A 40 -18.42 13.32 -51.43
N GLY A 41 -19.30 13.60 -52.40
CA GLY A 41 -18.95 13.77 -53.81
C GLY A 41 -18.35 12.51 -54.43
N LEU A 42 -18.87 11.35 -54.03
CA LEU A 42 -18.51 10.02 -54.57
C LEU A 42 -19.45 9.61 -55.72
N GLU A 43 -20.51 10.38 -56.00
CA GLU A 43 -21.44 10.19 -57.13
C GLU A 43 -21.24 11.24 -58.25
N LYS A 44 -21.52 10.87 -59.50
CA LYS A 44 -21.21 11.65 -60.72
C LYS A 44 -22.26 12.74 -60.97
N ARG A 45 -21.89 14.03 -60.91
CA ARG A 45 -22.74 15.16 -61.36
C ARG A 45 -22.81 15.24 -62.89
N SER A 46 -24.01 15.53 -63.40
CA SER A 46 -24.30 15.94 -64.79
C SER A 46 -24.76 17.40 -64.76
N GLY A 47 -24.09 18.29 -65.49
CA GLY A 47 -24.58 19.65 -65.81
C GLY A 47 -24.07 20.81 -64.94
N GLU A 48 -23.47 21.78 -65.63
CA GLU A 48 -23.24 23.22 -65.38
C GLU A 48 -23.23 23.78 -63.94
N ASP A 49 -22.03 23.81 -63.33
CA ASP A 49 -21.43 25.02 -62.71
C ASP A 49 -20.00 24.68 -62.25
N ALA A 50 -19.00 24.87 -63.11
CA ALA A 50 -17.65 24.33 -62.90
C ALA A 50 -16.92 24.91 -61.68
N LYS A 51 -17.17 26.19 -61.34
CA LYS A 51 -16.53 26.88 -60.21
C LYS A 51 -17.12 26.47 -58.86
N GLU A 52 -18.44 26.39 -58.75
CA GLU A 52 -19.12 25.96 -57.51
C GLU A 52 -18.78 24.49 -57.18
N ASN A 53 -18.72 23.63 -58.21
CA ASN A 53 -18.27 22.25 -58.09
C ASN A 53 -16.79 22.12 -57.65
N GLN A 54 -15.93 23.03 -58.07
CA GLN A 54 -14.51 23.05 -57.67
C GLN A 54 -14.35 23.48 -56.21
N CYS A 55 -15.08 24.51 -55.77
CA CYS A 55 -15.10 24.95 -54.37
C CYS A 55 -15.60 23.85 -53.43
N ILE A 56 -16.69 23.17 -53.76
CA ILE A 56 -17.23 22.06 -52.95
C ILE A 56 -16.23 20.89 -52.87
N ARG A 57 -15.52 20.58 -53.95
CA ARG A 57 -14.48 19.52 -53.95
C ARG A 57 -13.28 19.87 -53.09
N ILE A 58 -12.84 21.12 -53.12
CA ILE A 58 -11.73 21.60 -52.27
C ILE A 58 -12.17 21.61 -50.79
N LEU A 59 -13.40 22.09 -50.51
CA LEU A 59 -13.95 22.11 -49.15
C LEU A 59 -14.09 20.70 -48.55
N THR A 60 -14.68 19.77 -49.30
CA THR A 60 -14.84 18.37 -48.86
C THR A 60 -13.49 17.68 -48.65
N PHE A 61 -12.51 17.92 -49.52
CA PHE A 61 -11.15 17.43 -49.33
C PHE A 61 -10.48 18.04 -48.08
N GLY A 62 -10.64 19.35 -47.87
CA GLY A 62 -10.16 20.05 -46.68
C GLY A 62 -10.74 19.48 -45.39
N ILE A 63 -12.05 19.23 -45.36
CA ILE A 63 -12.73 18.60 -44.22
C ILE A 63 -12.20 17.18 -43.97
N LEU A 64 -12.09 16.35 -45.00
CA LEU A 64 -11.55 14.99 -44.86
C LEU A 64 -10.09 14.99 -44.41
N PHE A 65 -9.29 15.96 -44.86
CA PHE A 65 -7.91 16.12 -44.42
C PHE A 65 -7.83 16.52 -42.94
N VAL A 66 -8.66 17.45 -42.47
CA VAL A 66 -8.74 17.80 -41.04
C VAL A 66 -9.19 16.60 -40.20
N ILE A 67 -10.17 15.82 -40.67
CA ILE A 67 -10.60 14.57 -40.01
C ILE A 67 -9.45 13.56 -39.96
N PHE A 68 -8.70 13.40 -41.05
CA PHE A 68 -7.52 12.55 -41.07
C PHE A 68 -6.49 12.99 -40.04
N ILE A 69 -6.11 14.28 -40.02
CA ILE A 69 -5.12 14.81 -39.06
C ILE A 69 -5.58 14.63 -37.61
N THR A 70 -6.83 15.00 -37.30
CA THR A 70 -7.38 14.82 -35.93
C THR A 70 -7.45 13.36 -35.51
N SER A 71 -7.87 12.46 -36.41
CA SER A 71 -7.87 11.01 -36.15
C SER A 71 -6.46 10.44 -35.99
N ALA A 72 -5.47 10.94 -36.74
CA ALA A 72 -4.07 10.55 -36.63
C ALA A 72 -3.48 10.98 -35.29
N ILE A 73 -3.79 12.20 -34.83
CA ILE A 73 -3.39 12.70 -33.51
C ILE A 73 -4.03 11.84 -32.41
N GLY A 74 -5.34 11.58 -32.49
CA GLY A 74 -6.04 10.73 -31.53
C GLY A 74 -5.48 9.31 -31.46
N PHE A 75 -5.20 8.70 -32.61
CA PHE A 75 -4.52 7.40 -32.70
C PHE A 75 -3.12 7.46 -32.07
N PHE A 76 -2.33 8.48 -32.42
CA PHE A 76 -0.98 8.64 -31.87
C PHE A 76 -1.01 8.77 -30.35
N ILE A 77 -1.86 9.63 -29.81
CA ILE A 77 -2.03 9.83 -28.37
C ILE A 77 -2.41 8.52 -27.68
N MET A 78 -3.42 7.79 -28.17
CA MET A 78 -3.93 6.60 -27.47
C MET A 78 -2.99 5.38 -27.52
N TRP A 79 -2.21 5.25 -28.59
CA TRP A 79 -1.34 4.08 -28.84
C TRP A 79 0.11 4.30 -28.47
N PHE A 80 0.63 5.52 -28.64
CA PHE A 80 2.05 5.82 -28.44
C PHE A 80 2.33 6.70 -27.23
N THR A 81 1.31 7.10 -26.47
CA THR A 81 1.48 7.88 -25.24
C THR A 81 0.76 7.25 -24.05
N ASN A 82 1.20 7.58 -22.83
CA ASN A 82 0.56 7.20 -21.58
C ASN A 82 -0.44 8.25 -21.08
N MET A 83 -0.89 9.18 -21.93
CA MET A 83 -1.70 10.33 -21.52
C MET A 83 -2.99 9.94 -20.79
N TYR A 84 -3.68 8.86 -21.22
CA TYR A 84 -4.87 8.35 -20.54
C TYR A 84 -4.57 7.90 -19.10
N ASN A 85 -3.54 7.06 -18.93
CA ASN A 85 -3.14 6.58 -17.61
C ASN A 85 -2.66 7.74 -16.74
N ASN A 86 -1.84 8.64 -17.27
CA ASN A 86 -1.37 9.82 -16.55
C ASN A 86 -2.53 10.68 -16.07
N SER A 87 -3.53 10.93 -16.92
CA SER A 87 -4.72 11.69 -16.53
C SER A 87 -5.53 11.03 -15.42
N LEU A 88 -5.57 9.69 -15.38
CA LEU A 88 -6.22 8.95 -14.29
C LEU A 88 -5.41 9.06 -13.00
N LEU A 89 -4.09 8.92 -13.07
CA LEU A 89 -3.18 8.97 -11.92
C LEU A 89 -3.05 10.37 -11.30
N GLN A 90 -3.35 11.43 -12.05
CA GLN A 90 -3.43 12.80 -11.49
C GLN A 90 -4.48 12.92 -10.38
N ASN A 91 -5.50 12.06 -10.36
CA ASN A 91 -6.49 12.03 -9.28
C ASN A 91 -5.91 11.50 -7.95
N LEU A 92 -4.68 10.99 -7.92
CA LEU A 92 -4.00 10.54 -6.70
C LEU A 92 -3.25 11.67 -5.97
N ILE A 93 -3.14 12.85 -6.58
CA ILE A 93 -2.47 14.00 -5.96
C ILE A 93 -3.21 14.40 -4.69
N LEU A 94 -2.46 14.58 -3.60
CA LEU A 94 -2.99 14.99 -2.31
C LEU A 94 -3.15 16.52 -2.24
N SER A 95 -3.92 17.09 -3.18
CA SER A 95 -4.20 18.54 -3.17
C SER A 95 -5.27 18.88 -2.13
N GLU A 96 -5.24 20.11 -1.60
CA GLU A 96 -6.27 20.59 -0.69
C GLU A 96 -7.68 20.37 -1.27
N ASN A 97 -8.59 19.80 -0.48
CA ASN A 97 -9.97 19.48 -0.85
C ASN A 97 -10.16 18.46 -2.00
N SER A 98 -9.12 17.68 -2.36
CA SER A 98 -9.29 16.54 -3.25
C SER A 98 -9.85 15.31 -2.51
N THR A 99 -10.57 14.45 -3.24
CA THR A 99 -11.03 13.16 -2.71
C THR A 99 -9.86 12.27 -2.27
N ALA A 100 -8.73 12.33 -2.98
CA ALA A 100 -7.53 11.58 -2.58
C ALA A 100 -6.95 12.06 -1.25
N ALA A 101 -6.90 13.38 -1.02
CA ALA A 101 -6.48 13.93 0.27
C ALA A 101 -7.44 13.54 1.40
N GLU A 102 -8.76 13.58 1.15
CA GLU A 102 -9.77 13.16 2.14
C GLU A 102 -9.61 11.69 2.54
N TRP A 103 -9.41 10.79 1.57
CA TRP A 103 -9.19 9.37 1.84
C TRP A 103 -7.81 9.11 2.44
N TRP A 104 -6.79 9.90 2.11
CA TRP A 104 -5.50 9.78 2.75
C TRP A 104 -5.54 10.24 4.22
N GLU A 105 -6.28 11.30 4.51
CA GLU A 105 -6.50 11.81 5.88
C GLU A 105 -7.36 10.85 6.71
N ASN A 106 -8.42 10.33 6.12
CA ASN A 106 -9.36 9.39 6.73
C ASN A 106 -9.49 8.11 5.87
N PRO A 107 -8.51 7.19 5.94
CA PRO A 107 -8.51 5.96 5.17
C PRO A 107 -9.78 5.14 5.36
N PRO A 108 -10.51 4.78 4.28
CA PRO A 108 -11.71 3.94 4.34
C PRO A 108 -11.36 2.44 4.47
N VAL A 109 -10.34 2.14 5.28
CA VAL A 109 -9.84 0.80 5.57
C VAL A 109 -9.69 0.63 7.08
N TYR A 110 -9.98 -0.57 7.57
CA TYR A 110 -9.85 -0.90 8.98
C TYR A 110 -8.94 -2.12 9.16
N PRO A 111 -7.60 -1.95 9.15
CA PRO A 111 -6.66 -3.04 9.34
C PRO A 111 -6.92 -3.81 10.65
N LEU A 112 -6.63 -5.10 10.64
CA LEU A 112 -6.63 -5.94 11.83
C LEU A 112 -5.20 -6.10 12.33
N LEU A 113 -4.95 -5.65 13.55
CA LEU A 113 -3.74 -5.95 14.31
C LEU A 113 -3.99 -7.24 15.09
N LYS A 114 -3.27 -8.30 14.73
CA LYS A 114 -3.26 -9.57 15.43
C LYS A 114 -1.98 -9.69 16.22
N VAL A 115 -2.11 -9.85 17.54
CA VAL A 115 -0.97 -9.99 18.44
C VAL A 115 -0.88 -11.43 18.93
N HIS A 116 0.32 -11.97 18.90
CA HIS A 116 0.67 -13.27 19.43
C HIS A 116 1.71 -13.12 20.54
N VAL A 117 1.54 -13.83 21.64
CA VAL A 117 2.37 -13.72 22.83
C VAL A 117 3.08 -15.05 23.09
N PHE A 118 4.40 -15.01 23.28
CA PHE A 118 5.18 -16.18 23.65
C PHE A 118 5.09 -16.40 25.17
N ASN A 119 4.22 -17.32 25.59
CA ASN A 119 4.05 -17.68 27.00
C ASN A 119 5.07 -18.72 27.43
N TYR A 120 5.87 -18.43 28.46
CA TYR A 120 6.92 -19.32 28.95
C TYR A 120 6.37 -20.28 30.01
N THR A 121 6.47 -21.58 29.76
CA THR A 121 5.80 -22.61 30.59
C THR A 121 6.68 -23.21 31.69
N ASN A 122 8.00 -23.01 31.64
CA ASN A 122 8.97 -23.68 32.52
C ASN A 122 10.02 -22.72 33.12
N THR A 123 9.66 -21.45 33.33
CA THR A 123 10.59 -20.42 33.84
C THR A 123 11.16 -20.77 35.22
N GLU A 124 10.35 -21.29 36.14
CA GLU A 124 10.79 -21.69 37.49
C GLU A 124 11.83 -22.82 37.44
N ASP A 125 11.57 -23.85 36.64
CA ASP A 125 12.50 -24.99 36.48
C ASP A 125 13.80 -24.56 35.79
N PHE A 126 13.73 -23.65 34.82
CA PHE A 126 14.91 -23.10 34.15
C PHE A 126 15.77 -22.27 35.13
N LEU A 127 15.15 -21.34 35.86
CA LEU A 127 15.85 -20.50 36.84
C LEU A 127 16.43 -21.33 38.00
N ALA A 128 15.75 -22.40 38.42
CA ALA A 128 16.27 -23.35 39.40
C ALA A 128 17.40 -24.25 38.85
N GLY A 129 17.67 -24.24 37.54
CA GLY A 129 18.67 -25.09 36.89
C GLY A 129 18.24 -26.55 36.70
N LYS A 130 16.94 -26.85 36.82
CA LYS A 130 16.37 -28.17 36.54
C LYS A 130 16.13 -28.38 35.03
N ALA A 131 15.84 -27.31 34.30
CA ALA A 131 15.71 -27.32 32.85
C ALA A 131 16.89 -26.58 32.20
N SER A 132 17.45 -27.14 31.12
CA SER A 132 18.56 -26.53 30.37
C SER A 132 18.09 -25.56 29.28
N LYS A 133 16.81 -25.59 28.90
CA LYS A 133 16.21 -24.73 27.88
C LYS A 133 14.85 -24.20 28.33
N LEU A 134 14.52 -23.00 27.85
CA LEU A 134 13.19 -22.41 28.01
C LEU A 134 12.24 -23.00 26.98
N ARG A 135 10.98 -23.14 27.36
CA ARG A 135 9.87 -23.58 26.50
C ARG A 135 8.82 -22.48 26.42
N VAL A 136 8.41 -22.17 25.20
CA VAL A 136 7.36 -21.20 24.91
C VAL A 136 6.19 -21.85 24.21
N GLU A 137 5.00 -21.31 24.46
CA GLU A 137 3.78 -21.56 23.69
C GLU A 137 3.37 -20.25 23.01
N ASP A 138 3.09 -20.31 21.71
CA ASP A 138 2.52 -19.18 20.97
C ASP A 138 1.02 -19.08 21.26
N LEU A 139 0.64 -18.06 22.03
CA LEU A 139 -0.74 -17.76 22.37
C LEU A 139 -1.27 -16.60 21.52
N GLY A 140 -2.37 -16.85 20.81
CA GLY A 140 -3.03 -15.85 20.01
C GLY A 140 -3.81 -16.44 18.82
N PRO A 141 -4.31 -15.60 17.92
CA PRO A 141 -4.18 -14.14 17.96
C PRO A 141 -5.13 -13.49 18.97
N TYR A 142 -4.67 -12.38 19.56
CA TYR A 142 -5.49 -11.34 20.16
C TYR A 142 -5.70 -10.28 19.08
N VAL A 143 -6.94 -10.13 18.62
CA VAL A 143 -7.26 -9.34 17.44
C VAL A 143 -7.82 -7.98 17.85
N TYR A 144 -7.28 -6.94 17.24
CA TYR A 144 -7.71 -5.57 17.41
C TYR A 144 -7.99 -4.94 16.05
N LYS A 145 -9.10 -4.21 15.94
CA LYS A 145 -9.37 -3.30 14.83
C LYS A 145 -8.58 -2.02 15.05
N GLU A 146 -7.78 -1.64 14.06
CA GLU A 146 -7.02 -0.41 14.06
C GLU A 146 -7.66 0.59 13.09
N THR A 147 -7.98 1.78 13.59
CA THR A 147 -8.39 2.92 12.77
C THR A 147 -7.31 3.98 12.88
N ALA A 148 -6.75 4.44 11.76
CA ALA A 148 -5.70 5.44 11.74
C ALA A 148 -6.14 6.64 10.91
N ASN A 149 -6.02 7.84 11.47
CA ASN A 149 -6.35 9.11 10.82
C ASN A 149 -5.14 10.03 10.87
N LYS A 150 -4.98 10.88 9.85
CA LYS A 150 -3.96 11.92 9.88
C LYS A 150 -4.53 13.15 10.58
N VAL A 151 -3.76 13.74 11.49
CA VAL A 151 -4.16 14.89 12.31
C VAL A 151 -3.09 15.97 12.28
N ASN A 152 -3.44 17.20 12.65
CA ASN A 152 -2.55 18.37 12.60
C ASN A 152 -1.91 18.58 11.23
N ILE A 153 -2.71 18.42 10.17
CA ILE A 153 -2.26 18.52 8.79
C ILE A 153 -1.89 19.97 8.45
N THR A 154 -0.75 20.16 7.80
CA THR A 154 -0.27 21.46 7.31
C THR A 154 0.26 21.29 5.89
N HIS A 155 -0.34 22.02 4.94
CA HIS A 155 0.15 22.08 3.56
C HIS A 155 1.25 23.14 3.44
N ASN A 156 2.41 22.74 2.95
CA ASN A 156 3.58 23.59 2.81
C ASN A 156 3.70 24.11 1.37
N ARG A 157 4.29 25.31 1.21
CA ARG A 157 4.45 25.97 -0.11
C ARG A 157 5.37 25.24 -1.08
N ASP A 158 6.15 24.26 -0.61
CA ASP A 158 7.10 23.47 -1.41
C ASP A 158 6.49 22.17 -1.97
N GLY A 159 5.15 22.02 -1.92
CA GLY A 159 4.45 20.83 -2.40
C GLY A 159 4.58 19.64 -1.45
N THR A 160 4.71 19.91 -0.15
CA THR A 160 4.79 18.89 0.90
C THR A 160 3.66 19.06 1.92
N ILE A 161 3.35 17.99 2.63
CA ILE A 161 2.31 17.96 3.66
C ILE A 161 2.94 17.43 4.94
N SER A 162 2.77 18.16 6.04
CA SER A 162 3.17 17.73 7.37
C SER A 162 1.96 17.25 8.17
N TYR A 163 2.09 16.15 8.91
CA TYR A 163 1.00 15.57 9.69
C TYR A 163 1.51 14.67 10.83
N ARG A 164 0.63 14.41 11.79
CA ARG A 164 0.80 13.36 12.80
C ARG A 164 -0.25 12.28 12.59
N GLU A 165 0.00 11.09 13.09
CA GLU A 165 -0.93 9.97 12.95
C GLU A 165 -1.64 9.72 14.28
N HIS A 166 -2.97 9.66 14.26
CA HIS A 166 -3.78 9.27 15.41
C HIS A 166 -4.37 7.89 15.16
N ARG A 167 -4.12 6.95 16.07
CA ARG A 167 -4.62 5.58 15.97
C ARG A 167 -5.59 5.28 17.10
N TYR A 168 -6.72 4.66 16.75
CA TYR A 168 -7.66 4.08 17.68
C TYR A 168 -7.58 2.55 17.58
N ILE A 169 -7.43 1.90 18.74
CA ILE A 169 -7.35 0.45 18.83
C ILE A 169 -8.58 -0.09 19.56
N GLN A 170 -9.28 -1.03 18.93
CA GLN A 170 -10.48 -1.66 19.47
C GLN A 170 -10.32 -3.18 19.50
N TYR A 171 -10.41 -3.80 20.67
CA TYR A 171 -10.35 -5.26 20.79
C TYR A 171 -11.59 -5.93 20.15
N LEU A 172 -11.36 -7.00 19.39
CA LEU A 172 -12.39 -7.81 18.73
C LEU A 172 -12.44 -9.21 19.37
N PRO A 173 -13.38 -9.46 20.31
CA PRO A 173 -13.44 -10.73 21.03
C PRO A 173 -13.81 -11.92 20.11
N GLU A 174 -14.65 -11.71 19.10
CA GLU A 174 -15.15 -12.78 18.22
C GLU A 174 -14.08 -13.28 17.24
N GLU A 175 -13.13 -12.43 16.86
CA GLU A 175 -12.00 -12.76 15.99
C GLU A 175 -10.77 -13.27 16.78
N SER A 176 -10.81 -13.14 18.11
CA SER A 176 -9.69 -13.49 19.00
C SER A 176 -9.81 -14.93 19.50
N LYS A 177 -8.68 -15.66 19.52
CA LYS A 177 -8.63 -16.99 20.15
C LYS A 177 -8.40 -16.92 21.66
N GLY A 178 -7.64 -15.93 22.12
CA GLY A 178 -7.35 -15.68 23.52
C GLY A 178 -8.20 -14.54 24.10
N LYS A 179 -8.31 -14.49 25.43
CA LYS A 179 -9.04 -13.45 26.16
C LYS A 179 -8.08 -12.40 26.72
N PRO A 180 -8.46 -11.12 26.82
CA PRO A 180 -7.54 -10.06 27.25
C PRO A 180 -6.96 -10.28 28.66
N PHE A 181 -7.66 -11.02 29.51
CA PHE A 181 -7.27 -11.33 30.88
C PHE A 181 -6.48 -12.64 31.05
N ASP A 182 -6.19 -13.35 29.94
CA ASP A 182 -5.36 -14.55 29.96
C ASP A 182 -4.00 -14.22 30.58
N GLN A 183 -3.59 -15.06 31.53
CA GLN A 183 -2.36 -14.85 32.28
C GLN A 183 -1.18 -15.45 31.52
N VAL A 184 -0.20 -14.62 31.20
CA VAL A 184 1.01 -15.03 30.49
C VAL A 184 2.24 -14.73 31.33
N VAL A 185 3.25 -15.60 31.20
CA VAL A 185 4.58 -15.40 31.75
C VAL A 185 5.51 -15.05 30.60
N VAL A 186 6.09 -13.85 30.64
CA VAL A 186 6.93 -13.31 29.56
C VAL A 186 8.23 -12.71 30.12
N PRO A 187 9.26 -12.50 29.29
CA PRO A 187 10.47 -11.81 29.72
C PRO A 187 10.13 -10.42 30.25
N ASN A 188 10.68 -10.07 31.41
CA ASN A 188 10.44 -8.77 32.02
C ASN A 188 11.30 -7.70 31.33
N VAL A 189 10.71 -7.02 30.36
CA VAL A 189 11.40 -6.01 29.54
C VAL A 189 11.98 -4.87 30.38
N VAL A 190 11.26 -4.42 31.41
CA VAL A 190 11.72 -3.36 32.31
C VAL A 190 12.98 -3.79 33.07
N PHE A 191 12.92 -4.95 33.74
CA PHE A 191 14.04 -5.48 34.49
C PHE A 191 15.28 -5.70 33.60
N LEU A 192 15.09 -6.37 32.46
CA LEU A 192 16.19 -6.66 31.52
C LEU A 192 16.80 -5.39 30.91
N THR A 193 15.98 -4.36 30.66
CA THR A 193 16.47 -3.04 30.23
C THR A 193 17.30 -2.38 31.33
N GLY A 194 16.84 -2.43 32.58
CA GLY A 194 17.58 -1.91 33.72
C GLY A 194 18.95 -2.55 33.86
N VAL A 195 19.04 -3.88 33.75
CA VAL A 195 20.32 -4.60 33.77
C VAL A 195 21.21 -4.17 32.60
N SER A 196 20.68 -4.14 31.38
CA SER A 196 21.44 -3.77 30.18
C SER A 196 22.01 -2.35 30.26
N LYS A 197 21.25 -1.38 30.80
CA LYS A 197 21.73 0.00 30.97
C LYS A 197 22.77 0.12 32.08
N LYS A 198 22.62 -0.63 33.17
CA LYS A 198 23.49 -0.52 34.35
C LYS A 198 24.76 -1.38 34.27
N ARG A 199 24.84 -2.37 33.37
CA ARG A 199 25.96 -3.33 33.29
C ARG A 199 27.35 -2.69 33.12
N PHE A 200 27.42 -1.52 32.50
CA PHE A 200 28.68 -0.79 32.23
C PHE A 200 28.93 0.35 33.22
N GLU A 201 28.04 0.54 34.20
CA GLU A 201 28.24 1.51 35.27
C GLU A 201 29.11 0.94 36.40
N GLY A 202 29.42 1.77 37.40
CA GLY A 202 30.21 1.34 38.56
C GLY A 202 29.48 0.31 39.43
N THR A 203 30.24 -0.52 40.15
CA THR A 203 29.73 -1.61 41.02
C THR A 203 28.64 -1.15 41.99
N TRP A 204 28.74 0.07 42.54
CA TRP A 204 27.73 0.63 43.44
C TRP A 204 26.37 0.82 42.78
N ASN A 205 26.32 1.25 41.51
CA ASN A 205 25.07 1.42 40.77
C ASN A 205 24.41 0.08 40.48
N LEU A 206 25.22 -0.96 40.21
CA LEU A 206 24.73 -2.33 40.04
C LEU A 206 24.16 -2.92 41.34
N ILE A 207 24.83 -2.70 42.48
CA ILE A 207 24.32 -3.13 43.79
C ILE A 207 23.02 -2.41 44.11
N ALA A 208 22.96 -1.09 43.91
CA ALA A 208 21.76 -0.31 44.16
C ALA A 208 20.59 -0.76 43.27
N PHE A 209 20.85 -1.00 41.98
CA PHE A 209 19.88 -1.56 41.06
C PHE A 209 19.40 -2.95 41.50
N ASN A 210 20.31 -3.86 41.86
CA ASN A 210 19.94 -5.21 42.30
C ASN A 210 19.09 -5.17 43.57
N MET A 211 19.39 -4.26 44.51
CA MET A 211 18.59 -4.05 45.71
C MET A 211 17.19 -3.51 45.38
N ALA A 212 17.08 -2.54 44.48
CA ALA A 212 15.81 -1.99 44.00
C ALA A 212 14.96 -3.02 43.23
N ALA A 213 15.59 -3.82 42.37
CA ALA A 213 14.93 -4.92 41.67
C ALA A 213 14.41 -5.98 42.66
N SER A 214 15.24 -6.37 43.63
CA SER A 214 14.86 -7.35 44.65
C SER A 214 13.73 -6.84 45.55
N SER A 215 13.78 -5.57 46.00
CA SER A 215 12.76 -4.98 46.87
C SER A 215 11.42 -4.76 46.17
N SER A 216 11.44 -4.51 44.86
CA SER A 216 10.24 -4.41 44.01
C SER A 216 9.69 -5.79 43.59
N GLY A 217 10.38 -6.89 43.91
CA GLY A 217 10.00 -8.23 43.45
C GLY A 217 10.20 -8.43 41.94
N SER A 218 11.00 -7.58 41.29
CA SER A 218 11.28 -7.67 39.86
C SER A 218 12.29 -8.78 39.57
N SER A 219 11.96 -9.63 38.60
CA SER A 219 12.80 -10.73 38.15
C SER A 219 12.89 -10.79 36.63
N ALA A 220 13.68 -11.75 36.10
CA ALA A 220 13.87 -11.94 34.66
C ALA A 220 12.57 -12.22 33.88
N PHE A 221 11.55 -12.77 34.55
CA PHE A 221 10.22 -12.99 33.99
C PHE A 221 9.16 -12.26 34.80
N ILE A 222 8.05 -11.94 34.15
CA ILE A 222 6.90 -11.31 34.78
C ILE A 222 5.63 -12.02 34.34
N LYS A 223 4.69 -12.18 35.29
CA LYS A 223 3.35 -12.70 35.02
C LYS A 223 2.36 -11.54 34.93
N LYS A 224 1.67 -11.41 33.80
CA LYS A 224 0.67 -10.35 33.58
C LYS A 224 -0.52 -10.86 32.76
N PRO A 225 -1.70 -10.24 32.90
CA PRO A 225 -2.74 -10.34 31.87
C PRO A 225 -2.22 -9.81 30.53
N VAL A 226 -2.65 -10.39 29.42
CA VAL A 226 -2.26 -9.94 28.07
C VAL A 226 -2.58 -8.47 27.82
N GLU A 227 -3.78 -8.02 28.19
CA GLU A 227 -4.20 -6.62 28.01
C GLU A 227 -3.23 -5.64 28.69
N SER A 228 -2.86 -5.96 29.94
CA SER A 228 -1.91 -5.17 30.71
C SER A 228 -0.51 -5.19 30.09
N LEU A 229 -0.04 -6.35 29.64
CA LEU A 229 1.26 -6.48 28.97
C LEU A 229 1.34 -5.64 27.69
N LEU A 230 0.27 -5.62 26.90
CA LEU A 230 0.24 -4.92 25.62
C LEU A 230 0.04 -3.41 25.80
N TRP A 231 -0.94 -2.99 26.60
CA TRP A 231 -1.38 -1.59 26.62
C TRP A 231 -0.91 -0.79 27.81
N GLY A 232 -0.52 -1.44 28.91
CA GLY A 232 0.01 -0.74 30.07
C GLY A 232 -0.27 -1.43 31.40
N TYR A 233 0.74 -1.42 32.27
CA TYR A 233 0.62 -1.68 33.70
C TYR A 233 1.62 -0.82 34.48
N GLU A 234 1.29 -0.50 35.73
CA GLU A 234 2.23 0.13 36.65
C GLU A 234 3.31 -0.87 37.08
N ASP A 235 4.56 -0.55 36.77
CA ASP A 235 5.71 -1.39 37.07
C ASP A 235 6.41 -0.91 38.35
N ALA A 236 6.52 -1.80 39.35
CA ALA A 236 7.05 -1.44 40.66
C ALA A 236 8.51 -0.97 40.62
N LEU A 237 9.32 -1.48 39.69
CA LEU A 237 10.71 -1.05 39.53
C LEU A 237 10.78 0.33 38.88
N LEU A 238 9.94 0.61 37.88
CA LEU A 238 9.83 1.96 37.32
C LEU A 238 9.27 2.96 38.32
N SER A 239 8.25 2.59 39.11
CA SER A 239 7.70 3.45 40.16
C SER A 239 8.76 3.81 41.20
N LEU A 240 9.56 2.82 41.63
CA LEU A 240 10.65 3.05 42.58
C LEU A 240 11.74 3.94 41.96
N ALA A 241 12.14 3.66 40.73
CA ALA A 241 13.14 4.46 40.03
C ALA A 241 12.66 5.91 39.84
N LYS A 242 11.40 6.13 39.47
CA LYS A 242 10.80 7.47 39.36
C LYS A 242 10.80 8.21 40.70
N SER A 243 10.51 7.50 41.80
CA SER A 243 10.59 8.08 43.15
C SER A 243 12.02 8.45 43.57
N MET A 244 13.04 7.76 43.08
CA MET A 244 14.44 7.97 43.45
C MET A 244 15.17 8.98 42.56
N PHE A 245 14.91 8.94 41.25
CA PHE A 245 15.63 9.70 40.22
C PHE A 245 14.79 10.82 39.58
N GLY A 246 13.52 10.95 39.97
CA GLY A 246 12.68 12.08 39.59
C GLY A 246 12.56 12.29 38.08
N SER A 247 12.79 13.53 37.64
CA SER A 247 12.50 14.07 36.29
C SER A 247 13.15 13.32 35.12
N GLU A 248 14.06 12.39 35.35
CA GLU A 248 14.65 11.54 34.31
C GLU A 248 13.74 10.38 33.87
N ILE A 249 12.73 10.02 34.68
CA ILE A 249 11.79 8.94 34.38
C ILE A 249 10.38 9.50 34.23
N GLU A 250 9.95 9.61 32.97
CA GLU A 250 8.68 10.24 32.61
C GLU A 250 7.46 9.44 33.13
N SER A 251 7.52 8.10 33.06
CA SER A 251 6.39 7.22 33.38
C SER A 251 6.79 6.04 34.26
N SER A 252 5.89 5.64 35.15
CA SER A 252 5.96 4.40 35.93
C SER A 252 5.20 3.24 35.27
N SER A 253 4.51 3.52 34.16
CA SER A 253 3.77 2.52 33.39
C SER A 253 4.64 1.92 32.28
N PHE A 254 4.48 0.62 32.03
CA PHE A 254 5.08 -0.12 30.91
C PHE A 254 4.03 -0.94 30.15
N GLY A 255 4.20 -1.07 28.83
CA GLY A 255 3.30 -1.78 27.93
C GLY A 255 3.94 -1.85 26.54
N MET A 256 3.93 -3.04 25.94
CA MET A 256 4.66 -3.33 24.70
C MET A 256 4.20 -2.49 23.51
N LEU A 257 2.91 -2.13 23.47
CA LEU A 257 2.25 -1.42 22.39
C LEU A 257 1.58 -0.12 22.87
N MET A 258 1.89 0.36 24.08
CA MET A 258 1.18 1.51 24.67
C MET A 258 1.24 2.77 23.78
N THR A 259 2.36 2.98 23.09
CA THR A 259 2.60 4.14 22.22
C THR A 259 1.95 4.01 20.84
N ARG A 260 1.38 2.84 20.53
CA ARG A 260 0.65 2.60 19.29
C ARG A 260 -0.75 3.21 19.34
N ASN A 261 -1.36 3.32 20.53
CA ASN A 261 -2.69 3.88 20.70
C ASN A 261 -2.61 5.39 20.98
N GLY A 262 -3.44 6.17 20.29
CA GLY A 262 -3.45 7.63 20.36
C GLY A 262 -2.60 8.31 19.30
N THR A 263 -2.21 9.56 19.56
CA THR A 263 -1.46 10.39 18.61
C THR A 263 0.04 10.10 18.70
N SER A 264 0.65 9.81 17.55
CA SER A 264 2.10 9.63 17.40
C SER A 264 2.85 10.86 17.90
N ALA A 265 4.00 10.66 18.56
CA ALA A 265 4.87 11.76 19.02
C ALA A 265 5.46 12.52 17.81
N GLU A 266 5.77 11.76 16.77
CA GLU A 266 6.50 12.17 15.59
C GLU A 266 5.61 12.92 14.59
N ASN A 267 6.22 13.88 13.89
CA ASN A 267 5.64 14.63 12.80
C ASN A 267 6.27 14.21 11.47
N PHE A 268 5.44 13.69 10.56
CA PHE A 268 5.86 13.27 9.24
C PHE A 268 5.70 14.42 8.26
N THR A 269 6.68 14.61 7.36
CA THR A 269 6.53 15.48 6.18
C THR A 269 6.70 14.63 4.93
N ILE A 270 5.68 14.58 4.07
CA ILE A 270 5.67 13.83 2.81
C ILE A 270 5.48 14.76 1.61
N PHE A 271 5.86 14.31 0.41
CA PHE A 271 5.48 15.02 -0.82
C PHE A 271 4.03 14.73 -1.21
N SER A 272 3.27 15.78 -1.56
CA SER A 272 1.84 15.67 -1.90
C SER A 272 1.57 15.07 -3.29
N GLY A 273 2.59 15.06 -4.15
CA GLY A 273 2.46 14.73 -5.57
C GLY A 273 2.14 15.91 -6.48
N GLU A 274 1.85 17.11 -5.93
CA GLU A 274 1.54 18.32 -6.72
C GLU A 274 2.71 18.76 -7.60
N SER A 275 3.92 18.78 -7.03
CA SER A 275 5.15 19.10 -7.77
C SER A 275 5.51 18.00 -8.77
N SER A 276 5.30 16.74 -8.39
CA SER A 276 5.61 15.56 -9.19
C SER A 276 4.94 14.32 -8.61
N LEU A 277 4.14 13.62 -9.42
CA LEU A 277 3.59 12.30 -9.07
C LEU A 277 4.67 11.23 -8.82
N GLN A 278 5.91 11.47 -9.24
CA GLN A 278 7.01 10.53 -8.97
C GLN A 278 7.42 10.53 -7.50
N ASP A 279 7.11 11.59 -6.77
CA ASP A 279 7.44 11.72 -5.35
C ASP A 279 6.22 11.49 -4.44
N LEU A 280 5.05 11.16 -5.00
CA LEU A 280 3.80 11.00 -4.24
C LEU A 280 4.00 10.13 -2.99
N ALA A 281 3.59 10.68 -1.83
CA ALA A 281 3.65 10.04 -0.52
C ALA A 281 5.06 9.67 -0.01
N VAL A 282 6.12 10.07 -0.72
CA VAL A 282 7.50 9.85 -0.26
C VAL A 282 7.78 10.73 0.95
N ILE A 283 8.32 10.12 2.00
CA ILE A 283 8.70 10.79 3.24
C ILE A 283 9.93 11.65 2.97
N LYS A 284 9.77 12.95 3.15
CA LYS A 284 10.83 13.94 3.06
C LYS A 284 11.57 14.07 4.39
N HIS A 285 10.82 14.28 5.47
CA HIS A 285 11.37 14.48 6.82
C HIS A 285 10.55 13.72 7.88
N LEU A 286 11.24 13.35 8.96
CA LEU A 286 10.66 12.93 10.24
C LEU A 286 11.13 13.92 11.30
N ASP A 287 10.21 14.56 12.01
CA ASP A 287 10.50 15.60 13.01
C ASP A 287 11.40 16.73 12.47
N GLY A 288 11.16 17.11 11.22
CA GLY A 288 11.93 18.14 10.53
C GLY A 288 13.32 17.73 10.06
N LYS A 289 13.72 16.46 10.28
CA LYS A 289 15.02 15.93 9.88
C LYS A 289 14.92 14.99 8.68
N PRO A 290 15.87 15.04 7.73
CA PRO A 290 15.97 14.08 6.62
C PRO A 290 16.66 12.76 7.00
N ARG A 291 17.03 12.61 8.28
CA ARG A 291 17.86 11.53 8.82
C ARG A 291 17.39 11.18 10.22
N LEU A 292 17.58 9.93 10.62
CA LEU A 292 17.20 9.44 11.95
C LEU A 292 18.24 9.76 13.02
N ASP A 293 19.48 10.02 12.62
CA ASP A 293 20.63 10.17 13.50
C ASP A 293 20.89 8.90 14.34
N LEU A 294 20.65 7.72 13.75
CA LEU A 294 20.78 6.40 14.39
C LEU A 294 21.79 5.49 13.69
N TRP A 295 21.88 5.57 12.37
CA TRP A 295 22.70 4.68 11.54
C TRP A 295 23.92 5.41 10.96
N HIS A 296 24.98 4.65 10.67
CA HIS A 296 26.28 5.20 10.29
C HIS A 296 26.32 5.90 8.94
N THR A 297 25.73 5.24 7.96
CA THR A 297 25.84 5.65 6.57
C THR A 297 24.61 6.45 6.21
N ASP A 298 24.81 7.52 5.44
CA ASP A 298 23.73 8.32 4.88
C ASP A 298 22.63 7.47 4.21
N GLU A 299 22.98 6.36 3.55
CA GLU A 299 22.01 5.49 2.90
C GLU A 299 20.99 4.87 3.86
N CYS A 300 21.49 4.32 4.97
CA CYS A 300 20.71 3.62 5.98
C CYS A 300 20.01 4.58 6.95
N ASP A 301 20.63 5.73 7.23
CA ASP A 301 20.11 6.74 8.17
C ASP A 301 19.08 7.68 7.56
N ARG A 302 19.10 7.85 6.23
CA ARG A 302 18.19 8.75 5.53
C ARG A 302 16.75 8.25 5.57
N VAL A 303 15.85 9.12 6.00
CA VAL A 303 14.40 8.92 5.86
C VAL A 303 14.01 8.98 4.38
N GLY A 304 12.97 8.26 3.99
CA GLY A 304 12.56 8.11 2.60
C GLY A 304 11.64 6.92 2.40
N GLY A 305 11.36 6.56 1.16
CA GLY A 305 10.28 5.62 0.88
C GLY A 305 8.93 6.21 1.31
N THR A 306 7.90 5.37 1.43
CA THR A 306 6.57 5.79 1.89
C THR A 306 6.22 5.08 3.21
N ASP A 307 5.09 5.41 3.81
CA ASP A 307 4.58 4.68 4.99
C ASP A 307 3.96 3.31 4.63
N GLY A 308 3.99 2.94 3.35
CA GLY A 308 3.41 1.70 2.82
C GLY A 308 1.93 1.80 2.43
N SER A 309 1.25 2.92 2.69
CA SER A 309 -0.17 3.10 2.33
C SER A 309 -0.38 3.48 0.85
N GLN A 310 0.62 4.14 0.25
CA GLN A 310 0.63 4.57 -1.15
C GLN A 310 2.08 4.58 -1.64
N PHE A 311 2.31 4.22 -2.90
CA PHE A 311 3.61 4.31 -3.57
C PHE A 311 3.50 5.18 -4.83
N PRO A 312 4.60 5.80 -5.29
CA PRO A 312 4.61 6.47 -6.59
C PRO A 312 4.22 5.53 -7.74
N PRO A 313 3.19 5.84 -8.55
CA PRO A 313 2.68 4.94 -9.58
C PRO A 313 3.70 4.52 -10.64
N HIS A 314 4.65 5.41 -10.97
CA HIS A 314 5.70 5.12 -11.97
C HIS A 314 6.59 3.93 -11.61
N LEU A 315 6.67 3.56 -10.31
CA LEU A 315 7.42 2.39 -9.87
C LEU A 315 6.80 1.08 -10.40
N MET A 316 5.52 1.10 -10.79
CA MET A 316 4.84 -0.07 -11.33
C MET A 316 5.23 -0.38 -12.78
N ASP A 317 5.70 0.58 -13.58
CA ASP A 317 5.93 0.39 -15.03
C ASP A 317 6.88 -0.78 -15.34
N ARG A 318 7.85 -1.05 -14.46
CA ARG A 318 8.81 -2.16 -14.58
C ARG A 318 8.96 -2.98 -13.30
N LYS A 319 7.91 -3.02 -12.46
CA LYS A 319 7.92 -3.77 -11.20
C LYS A 319 9.12 -3.37 -10.32
N HIS A 320 9.41 -2.07 -10.23
CA HIS A 320 10.55 -1.55 -9.46
C HIS A 320 10.40 -1.92 -7.98
N PRO A 321 11.52 -2.10 -7.24
CA PRO A 321 11.47 -2.26 -5.79
C PRO A 321 10.81 -1.07 -5.12
N LEU A 322 10.01 -1.34 -4.10
CA LEU A 322 9.34 -0.31 -3.28
C LEU A 322 10.05 -0.18 -1.94
N GLN A 323 9.96 0.99 -1.32
CA GLN A 323 10.61 1.27 -0.05
C GLN A 323 9.55 1.70 0.95
N VAL A 324 9.44 0.94 2.05
CA VAL A 324 8.51 1.23 3.15
C VAL A 324 9.31 1.63 4.37
N PHE A 325 9.04 2.80 4.91
CA PHE A 325 9.60 3.24 6.18
C PHE A 325 8.73 2.76 7.33
N ILE A 326 9.28 1.93 8.21
CA ILE A 326 8.56 1.43 9.39
C ILE A 326 9.12 2.14 10.61
N LYS A 327 8.37 3.13 11.13
CA LYS A 327 8.81 3.99 12.25
C LYS A 327 9.23 3.20 13.48
N SER A 328 8.48 2.16 13.85
CA SER A 328 8.76 1.31 15.02
C SER A 328 10.01 0.44 14.87
N LEU A 329 10.52 0.31 13.65
CA LEU A 329 11.76 -0.40 13.33
C LEU A 329 12.85 0.58 12.87
N CYS A 330 12.60 1.89 12.85
CA CYS A 330 13.57 2.93 12.49
C CYS A 330 14.40 2.69 11.24
N ARG A 331 13.83 2.06 10.21
CA ARG A 331 14.51 1.96 8.92
C ARG A 331 13.53 1.77 7.79
N LYS A 332 14.05 1.91 6.58
CA LYS A 332 13.39 1.52 5.34
C LYS A 332 13.54 0.01 5.12
N PHE A 333 12.48 -0.59 4.62
CA PHE A 333 12.40 -1.97 4.18
C PHE A 333 12.16 -2.01 2.68
N PRO A 334 13.00 -2.75 1.93
CA PRO A 334 12.75 -2.98 0.53
C PRO A 334 11.63 -4.02 0.37
N LEU A 335 10.73 -3.74 -0.54
CA LEU A 335 9.74 -4.67 -1.08
C LEU A 335 10.13 -4.99 -2.51
N VAL A 336 10.37 -6.26 -2.81
CA VAL A 336 10.79 -6.74 -4.13
C VAL A 336 9.69 -7.55 -4.78
N TYR A 337 9.46 -7.33 -6.07
CA TYR A 337 8.46 -8.06 -6.83
C TYR A 337 8.74 -9.58 -6.80
N ASP A 338 7.70 -10.36 -6.54
CA ASP A 338 7.74 -11.81 -6.45
C ASP A 338 6.90 -12.45 -7.56
N SER A 339 5.60 -12.13 -7.62
CA SER A 339 4.65 -12.82 -8.49
C SER A 339 3.42 -11.98 -8.83
N GLU A 340 2.64 -12.42 -9.83
CA GLU A 340 1.30 -11.89 -10.09
C GLU A 340 0.26 -12.74 -9.37
N VAL A 341 -0.71 -12.09 -8.73
CA VAL A 341 -1.75 -12.73 -7.93
C VAL A 341 -3.10 -12.06 -8.18
N THR A 342 -4.16 -12.66 -7.66
CA THR A 342 -5.50 -12.04 -7.62
C THR A 342 -5.89 -11.78 -6.18
N ALA A 343 -6.29 -10.55 -5.87
CA ALA A 343 -6.79 -10.12 -4.57
C ALA A 343 -8.22 -9.58 -4.71
N LEU A 344 -8.88 -9.28 -3.58
CA LEU A 344 -10.20 -8.61 -3.52
C LEU A 344 -11.18 -9.04 -4.62
N ASP A 345 -11.65 -10.28 -4.56
CA ASP A 345 -12.65 -10.83 -5.49
C ASP A 345 -12.26 -10.75 -6.98
N GLY A 346 -11.00 -11.09 -7.28
CA GLY A 346 -10.52 -11.32 -8.66
C GLY A 346 -9.73 -10.17 -9.28
N ILE A 347 -9.43 -9.12 -8.52
CA ILE A 347 -8.65 -7.97 -8.96
C ILE A 347 -7.17 -8.38 -9.10
N PRO A 348 -6.53 -8.16 -10.28
CA PRO A 348 -5.13 -8.47 -10.46
C PRO A 348 -4.24 -7.58 -9.59
N ALA A 349 -3.29 -8.20 -8.92
CA ALA A 349 -2.32 -7.55 -8.05
C ALA A 349 -0.92 -8.10 -8.31
N TRP A 350 0.09 -7.35 -7.88
CA TRP A 350 1.47 -7.82 -7.88
C TRP A 350 1.93 -8.02 -6.46
N ARG A 351 2.36 -9.24 -6.14
CA ARG A 351 2.92 -9.58 -4.85
C ARG A 351 4.34 -9.07 -4.75
N TYR A 352 4.58 -8.28 -3.71
CA TYR A 352 5.89 -7.83 -3.29
C TYR A 352 6.22 -8.41 -1.93
N LYS A 353 7.45 -8.88 -1.75
CA LYS A 353 7.93 -9.48 -0.50
C LYS A 353 9.10 -8.70 0.07
N ILE A 354 9.25 -8.73 1.39
CA ILE A 354 10.51 -8.32 2.02
C ILE A 354 11.53 -9.46 1.78
N PRO A 355 12.73 -9.18 1.24
CA PRO A 355 13.76 -10.20 1.05
C PRO A 355 14.17 -10.91 2.34
N ASN A 356 14.41 -12.22 2.28
CA ASN A 356 14.79 -13.02 3.45
C ASN A 356 16.11 -12.57 4.11
N ASN A 357 16.99 -11.92 3.35
CA ASN A 357 18.29 -11.43 3.82
C ASN A 357 18.24 -10.02 4.44
N VAL A 358 17.05 -9.42 4.60
CA VAL A 358 16.89 -8.07 5.19
C VAL A 358 17.44 -7.96 6.62
N PHE A 359 17.48 -9.09 7.34
CA PHE A 359 18.03 -9.23 8.69
C PHE A 359 19.28 -10.13 8.74
N SER A 360 19.86 -10.50 7.60
CA SER A 360 21.10 -11.30 7.59
C SER A 360 22.28 -10.51 8.12
N HIS A 361 23.24 -11.22 8.70
CA HIS A 361 24.53 -10.68 9.09
C HIS A 361 25.26 -10.05 7.89
N PRO A 362 26.08 -9.00 8.07
CA PRO A 362 26.78 -8.35 6.95
C PRO A 362 27.71 -9.24 6.16
N ASP A 363 28.23 -10.31 6.75
CA ASP A 363 29.06 -11.31 6.05
C ASP A 363 28.26 -12.07 4.96
N GLU A 364 26.95 -12.23 5.16
CA GLU A 364 26.03 -12.80 4.16
C GLU A 364 25.44 -11.73 3.25
N HIS A 365 25.11 -10.56 3.82
CA HIS A 365 24.51 -9.45 3.09
C HIS A 365 25.16 -8.11 3.47
N MET A 366 26.23 -7.78 2.75
CA MET A 366 27.07 -6.59 2.99
C MET A 366 26.29 -5.27 3.16
N PRO A 367 25.20 -4.98 2.41
CA PRO A 367 24.41 -3.76 2.65
C PRO A 367 23.88 -3.59 4.07
N ASN A 368 23.78 -4.66 4.88
CA ASN A 368 23.35 -4.56 6.28
C ASN A 368 24.43 -4.05 7.24
N HIS A 369 25.69 -3.89 6.82
CA HIS A 369 26.80 -3.47 7.71
C HIS A 369 26.52 -2.15 8.45
N CYS A 370 25.80 -1.23 7.82
CA CYS A 370 25.45 0.08 8.38
C CYS A 370 24.45 0.02 9.55
N PHE A 371 23.79 -1.11 9.76
CA PHE A 371 22.82 -1.34 10.84
C PHE A 371 23.46 -1.96 12.09
N CYS A 372 24.77 -2.22 12.06
CA CYS A 372 25.50 -2.75 13.21
C CYS A 372 25.89 -1.67 14.21
N HIS A 373 26.17 -2.09 15.44
CA HIS A 373 26.43 -1.17 16.54
C HIS A 373 27.69 -0.33 16.32
N LEU A 374 27.58 0.98 16.55
CA LEU A 374 28.57 1.98 16.18
C LEU A 374 29.94 1.80 16.82
N GLU A 375 29.96 1.62 18.12
CA GLU A 375 31.21 1.71 18.89
C GLU A 375 31.92 0.36 19.04
N SER A 376 31.17 -0.74 18.89
CA SER A 376 31.68 -2.09 19.12
C SER A 376 31.90 -2.89 17.83
N GLY A 377 31.38 -2.42 16.69
CA GLY A 377 31.35 -3.18 15.44
C GLY A 377 30.51 -4.47 15.54
N SER A 378 29.75 -4.65 16.61
CA SER A 378 28.98 -5.86 16.87
C SER A 378 27.66 -5.83 16.11
N CYS A 379 27.42 -6.92 15.38
CA CYS A 379 26.18 -7.18 14.67
C CYS A 379 25.43 -8.33 15.35
N PRO A 380 24.09 -8.31 15.35
CA PRO A 380 23.33 -9.47 15.79
C PRO A 380 23.50 -10.66 14.83
N PRO A 381 23.23 -11.90 15.27
CA PRO A 381 23.13 -13.06 14.40
C PRO A 381 22.13 -12.86 13.25
N SER A 382 22.27 -13.63 12.16
CA SER A 382 21.36 -13.54 11.02
C SER A 382 19.91 -13.81 11.46
N GLY A 383 18.98 -13.01 10.92
CA GLY A 383 17.55 -13.03 11.25
C GLY A 383 17.12 -12.09 12.37
N LEU A 384 18.05 -11.36 12.97
CA LEU A 384 17.77 -10.35 13.99
C LEU A 384 18.21 -8.96 13.53
N PHE A 385 17.46 -7.96 13.96
CA PHE A 385 17.75 -6.56 13.71
C PHE A 385 17.63 -5.76 14.99
N ASN A 386 18.71 -5.08 15.35
CA ASN A 386 18.81 -4.34 16.61
C ASN A 386 17.98 -3.05 16.53
N ILE A 387 16.97 -2.91 17.39
CA ILE A 387 16.15 -1.68 17.49
C ILE A 387 16.28 -1.00 18.85
N THR A 388 17.41 -1.23 19.54
CA THR A 388 17.72 -0.63 20.85
C THR A 388 17.66 0.89 20.81
N GLY A 389 18.23 1.50 19.76
CA GLY A 389 18.21 2.96 19.56
C GLY A 389 16.80 3.56 19.45
N CYS A 390 15.81 2.73 19.12
CA CYS A 390 14.41 3.13 18.92
C CYS A 390 13.49 2.72 20.05
N SER A 391 14.01 1.92 20.98
CA SER A 391 13.27 1.36 22.10
C SER A 391 13.69 2.02 23.41
N MET A 392 14.04 3.31 23.37
CA MET A 392 14.55 4.08 24.52
C MET A 392 15.75 3.40 25.23
N GLY A 393 16.60 2.71 24.46
CA GLY A 393 17.76 1.97 24.99
C GLY A 393 17.44 0.61 25.61
N ALA A 394 16.21 0.11 25.49
CA ALA A 394 15.89 -1.29 25.81
C ALA A 394 16.54 -2.22 24.78
N PRO A 395 17.16 -3.36 25.18
CA PRO A 395 17.90 -4.25 24.28
C PRO A 395 16.97 -5.11 23.42
N ILE A 396 16.15 -4.44 22.59
CA ILE A 396 15.09 -5.03 21.78
C ILE A 396 15.61 -5.31 20.37
N PHE A 397 15.25 -6.48 19.86
CA PHE A 397 15.61 -6.95 18.53
C PHE A 397 14.36 -7.38 17.77
N ALA A 398 14.19 -6.85 16.57
CA ALA A 398 13.17 -7.30 15.64
C ALA A 398 13.64 -8.56 14.90
N SER A 399 12.71 -9.45 14.58
CA SER A 399 12.91 -10.55 13.64
C SER A 399 11.63 -10.77 12.86
N PHE A 400 11.64 -11.73 11.95
CA PHE A 400 10.38 -12.32 11.53
C PHE A 400 9.85 -13.33 12.57
N PRO A 401 8.53 -13.66 12.54
CA PRO A 401 7.93 -14.59 13.49
C PRO A 401 8.61 -15.97 13.51
N HIS A 402 8.76 -16.51 14.71
CA HIS A 402 9.47 -17.75 15.03
C HIS A 402 10.88 -17.83 14.44
N PHE A 403 11.53 -16.68 14.23
CA PHE A 403 12.87 -16.60 13.64
C PHE A 403 12.98 -17.32 12.28
N TYR A 404 11.95 -17.24 11.41
CA TYR A 404 11.92 -18.11 10.21
C TYR A 404 13.07 -17.92 9.20
N THR A 405 13.72 -16.76 9.19
CA THR A 405 14.95 -16.50 8.40
C THR A 405 16.20 -16.45 9.27
N GLY A 406 16.09 -16.81 10.55
CA GLY A 406 17.16 -16.64 11.51
C GLY A 406 18.08 -17.84 11.64
N ASP A 407 19.25 -17.57 12.22
CA ASP A 407 20.26 -18.58 12.48
C ASP A 407 19.69 -19.72 13.32
N ARG A 408 20.18 -20.93 13.02
CA ARG A 408 19.78 -22.16 13.70
C ARG A 408 19.93 -22.07 15.22
N GLN A 409 20.93 -21.32 15.71
CA GLN A 409 21.12 -21.07 17.13
C GLN A 409 19.92 -20.38 17.80
N LEU A 410 19.25 -19.45 17.11
CA LEU A 410 18.06 -18.77 17.64
C LEU A 410 16.92 -19.76 17.84
N ILE A 411 16.69 -20.60 16.83
CA ILE A 411 15.63 -21.62 16.81
C ILE A 411 15.91 -22.69 17.87
N GLU A 412 17.15 -23.18 17.96
CA GLU A 412 17.53 -24.26 18.89
C GLU A 412 17.66 -23.81 20.35
N SER A 413 17.74 -22.50 20.61
CA SER A 413 17.90 -21.97 21.97
C SER A 413 16.65 -22.06 22.83
N ILE A 414 15.47 -22.19 22.22
CA ILE A 414 14.17 -22.18 22.88
C ILE A 414 13.25 -23.23 22.26
N ASP A 415 12.64 -24.06 23.08
CA ASP A 415 11.65 -25.04 22.62
C ASP A 415 10.30 -24.36 22.35
N GLY A 416 9.63 -24.72 21.26
CA GLY A 416 8.28 -24.22 20.93
C GLY A 416 8.23 -23.15 19.84
N VAL A 417 9.38 -22.65 19.38
CA VAL A 417 9.44 -21.87 18.13
C VAL A 417 9.35 -22.80 16.91
N ASN A 418 8.52 -22.46 15.91
CA ASN A 418 8.28 -23.30 14.74
C ASN A 418 8.25 -22.45 13.47
N PRO A 419 9.39 -22.25 12.78
CA PRO A 419 9.46 -21.40 11.61
C PRO A 419 8.70 -22.00 10.41
N VAL A 420 7.69 -21.29 9.90
CA VAL A 420 6.92 -21.68 8.71
C VAL A 420 6.79 -20.47 7.80
N GLN A 421 7.36 -20.55 6.59
CA GLN A 421 7.45 -19.40 5.68
C GLN A 421 6.08 -18.81 5.35
N GLU A 422 5.10 -19.63 4.97
CA GLU A 422 3.77 -19.17 4.55
C GLU A 422 3.03 -18.40 5.65
N LYS A 423 3.32 -18.74 6.92
CA LYS A 423 2.71 -18.10 8.09
C LYS A 423 3.48 -16.87 8.54
N HIS A 424 4.78 -16.80 8.29
CA HIS A 424 5.66 -15.82 8.93
C HIS A 424 6.31 -14.84 7.96
N GLU A 425 6.20 -15.06 6.65
CA GLU A 425 6.70 -14.11 5.64
C GLU A 425 5.86 -12.83 5.60
N THR A 426 6.50 -11.71 5.30
CA THR A 426 5.82 -10.42 5.06
C THR A 426 5.69 -10.18 3.57
N TYR A 427 4.47 -9.85 3.12
CA TYR A 427 4.19 -9.50 1.73
C TYR A 427 3.09 -8.46 1.62
N ALA A 428 3.04 -7.77 0.47
CA ALA A 428 1.99 -6.84 0.11
C ALA A 428 1.60 -7.07 -1.35
N ASP A 429 0.30 -7.15 -1.61
CA ASP A 429 -0.26 -7.29 -2.95
C ASP A 429 -0.66 -5.89 -3.44
N ILE A 430 0.14 -5.35 -4.36
CA ILE A 430 0.06 -3.97 -4.82
C ILE A 430 -0.77 -3.87 -6.08
N HIS A 431 -1.68 -2.89 -6.14
CA HIS A 431 -2.48 -2.62 -7.32
C HIS A 431 -1.58 -2.12 -8.49
N PRO A 432 -1.54 -2.81 -9.66
CA PRO A 432 -0.52 -2.55 -10.71
C PRO A 432 -0.59 -1.16 -11.36
N ARG A 433 -1.75 -0.51 -11.33
CA ARG A 433 -1.93 0.88 -11.84
C ARG A 433 -1.78 1.93 -10.75
N LEU A 434 -2.52 1.80 -9.63
CA LEU A 434 -2.65 2.82 -8.60
C LEU A 434 -1.53 2.79 -7.55
N ALA A 435 -0.77 1.70 -7.48
CA ALA A 435 0.40 1.56 -6.61
C ALA A 435 0.11 1.74 -5.10
N PHE A 436 -1.01 1.22 -4.62
CA PHE A 436 -1.27 1.05 -3.18
C PHE A 436 -1.58 -0.43 -2.88
N PRO A 437 -1.34 -0.89 -1.64
CA PRO A 437 -1.64 -2.26 -1.25
C PRO A 437 -3.15 -2.51 -1.18
N ILE A 438 -3.61 -3.59 -1.82
CA ILE A 438 -5.02 -4.02 -1.76
C ILE A 438 -5.21 -5.30 -0.93
N ASP A 439 -4.14 -6.07 -0.75
CA ASP A 439 -4.10 -7.20 0.18
C ASP A 439 -2.66 -7.37 0.71
N GLY A 440 -2.45 -8.19 1.74
CA GLY A 440 -1.11 -8.42 2.30
C GLY A 440 -1.08 -8.85 3.76
N ALA A 441 0.13 -9.12 4.25
CA ALA A 441 0.37 -9.37 5.66
C ALA A 441 1.74 -8.79 6.07
N SER A 442 1.74 -7.85 7.01
CA SER A 442 2.94 -7.31 7.63
C SER A 442 3.20 -8.01 8.95
N ARG A 443 4.32 -8.75 9.04
CA ARG A 443 4.58 -9.69 10.14
C ARG A 443 5.97 -9.46 10.74
N PHE A 444 6.02 -9.07 12.01
CA PHE A 444 7.26 -8.84 12.73
C PHE A 444 7.19 -9.35 14.16
N GLN A 445 8.31 -9.82 14.68
CA GLN A 445 8.48 -10.31 16.03
C GLN A 445 9.39 -9.40 16.84
N ILE A 446 9.06 -9.22 18.11
CA ILE A 446 9.81 -8.45 19.09
C ILE A 446 10.46 -9.42 20.07
N ASN A 447 11.78 -9.30 20.18
CA ASN A 447 12.62 -10.10 21.03
C ASN A 447 13.40 -9.19 21.98
N ILE A 448 13.80 -9.72 23.13
CA ILE A 448 14.69 -9.03 24.06
C ILE A 448 15.99 -9.83 24.27
N GLN A 449 17.13 -9.14 24.25
CA GLN A 449 18.42 -9.75 24.54
C GLN A 449 18.68 -9.72 26.05
N VAL A 450 19.06 -10.88 26.60
CA VAL A 450 19.53 -11.00 27.98
C VAL A 450 21.01 -10.69 28.05
N GLN A 451 21.35 -9.71 28.88
CA GLN A 451 22.71 -9.27 29.15
C GLN A 451 23.00 -9.46 30.63
N LYS A 452 24.06 -10.19 30.98
CA LYS A 452 24.37 -10.50 32.38
C LYS A 452 25.20 -9.37 33.00
N ALA A 453 25.01 -9.15 34.30
CA ALA A 453 25.81 -8.25 35.11
C ALA A 453 26.26 -8.97 36.38
N ALA A 454 27.53 -8.86 36.75
CA ALA A 454 28.15 -9.68 37.80
C ALA A 454 27.51 -9.54 39.20
N MET A 455 26.81 -8.44 39.46
CA MET A 455 26.18 -8.14 40.76
C MET A 455 24.65 -8.18 40.72
N VAL A 456 24.07 -8.63 39.60
CA VAL A 456 22.61 -8.79 39.46
C VAL A 456 22.25 -10.26 39.48
N SER A 457 21.42 -10.65 40.44
CA SER A 457 20.96 -12.04 40.59
C SER A 457 19.79 -12.37 39.66
N GLY A 458 19.58 -13.65 39.39
CA GLY A 458 18.42 -14.16 38.64
C GLY A 458 18.66 -14.27 37.13
N LEU A 459 19.89 -14.00 36.66
CA LEU A 459 20.30 -14.12 35.26
C LEU A 459 21.41 -15.17 35.04
N GLU A 460 21.82 -15.89 36.09
CA GLU A 460 22.98 -16.79 36.08
C GLU A 460 22.81 -17.94 35.09
N LYS A 461 21.58 -18.43 34.94
CA LYS A 461 21.22 -19.58 34.09
C LYS A 461 21.12 -19.26 32.61
N PHE A 462 21.02 -17.99 32.25
CA PHE A 462 20.99 -17.59 30.84
C PHE A 462 22.39 -17.61 30.23
N ASN A 463 22.44 -17.88 28.94
CA ASN A 463 23.65 -17.64 28.15
C ASN A 463 23.83 -16.12 27.96
N GLU A 464 25.07 -15.63 27.96
CA GLU A 464 25.33 -14.22 27.68
C GLU A 464 24.86 -13.89 26.25
N GLY A 465 24.03 -12.85 26.12
CA GLY A 465 23.49 -12.44 24.82
C GLY A 465 22.35 -13.30 24.29
N GLN A 466 21.72 -14.14 25.12
CA GLN A 466 20.58 -14.96 24.71
C GLN A 466 19.37 -14.09 24.31
N TYR A 467 18.73 -14.40 23.18
CA TYR A 467 17.55 -13.69 22.70
C TYR A 467 16.27 -14.43 23.11
N LEU A 468 15.32 -13.70 23.68
CA LEU A 468 14.04 -14.22 24.15
C LEU A 468 12.90 -13.59 23.35
N PRO A 469 12.08 -14.37 22.62
CA PRO A 469 10.90 -13.85 21.96
C PRO A 469 9.85 -13.43 22.98
N VAL A 470 9.16 -12.31 22.72
CA VAL A 470 8.17 -11.72 23.63
C VAL A 470 6.79 -11.74 22.98
N ILE A 471 6.65 -11.05 21.85
CA ILE A 471 5.42 -11.02 21.04
C ILE A 471 5.76 -11.02 19.56
N TRP A 472 4.81 -11.43 18.72
CA TRP A 472 4.84 -11.11 17.30
C TRP A 472 3.51 -10.54 16.84
N LEU A 473 3.57 -9.71 15.81
CA LEU A 473 2.46 -8.91 15.29
C LEU A 473 2.21 -9.30 13.85
N GLU A 474 0.94 -9.48 13.49
CA GLU A 474 0.46 -9.53 12.12
C GLU A 474 -0.52 -8.38 11.89
N VAL A 475 -0.23 -7.55 10.89
CA VAL A 475 -1.16 -6.53 10.41
C VAL A 475 -1.63 -6.95 9.02
N VAL A 476 -2.93 -7.18 8.89
CA VAL A 476 -3.59 -7.55 7.64
C VAL A 476 -4.66 -6.52 7.29
N PRO A 477 -5.02 -6.37 6.00
CA PRO A 477 -6.24 -5.67 5.63
C PRO A 477 -7.43 -6.32 6.36
N GLY A 478 -8.23 -5.48 7.03
CA GLY A 478 -9.49 -5.92 7.61
C GLY A 478 -10.66 -5.59 6.68
N VAL A 479 -11.71 -5.00 7.23
CA VAL A 479 -12.86 -4.57 6.44
C VAL A 479 -12.48 -3.36 5.59
N ILE A 480 -12.72 -3.46 4.28
CA ILE A 480 -12.58 -2.37 3.31
C ILE A 480 -13.99 -1.85 3.01
N SER A 481 -14.17 -0.54 2.94
CA SER A 481 -15.47 0.06 2.64
C SER A 481 -15.95 -0.30 1.22
N ASP A 482 -17.27 -0.30 1.01
CA ASP A 482 -17.86 -0.58 -0.30
C ASP A 482 -17.45 0.47 -1.33
N GLU A 483 -17.27 1.72 -0.91
CA GLU A 483 -16.80 2.82 -1.75
C GLU A 483 -15.37 2.57 -2.25
N LEU A 484 -14.46 2.16 -1.36
CA LEU A 484 -13.09 1.84 -1.75
C LEU A 484 -13.06 0.61 -2.65
N ARG A 485 -13.83 -0.43 -2.33
CA ARG A 485 -13.97 -1.62 -3.18
C ARG A 485 -14.45 -1.26 -4.59
N ALA A 486 -15.49 -0.43 -4.70
CA ALA A 486 -16.00 0.04 -5.98
C ALA A 486 -14.95 0.87 -6.75
N MET A 487 -14.20 1.73 -6.06
CA MET A 487 -13.11 2.50 -6.67
C MET A 487 -12.03 1.58 -7.25
N ILE A 488 -11.56 0.58 -6.49
CA ILE A 488 -10.55 -0.38 -6.96
C ILE A 488 -11.08 -1.13 -8.19
N TYR A 489 -12.34 -1.59 -8.14
CA TYR A 489 -12.98 -2.29 -9.25
C TYR A 489 -13.07 -1.43 -10.51
N HIS A 490 -13.59 -0.21 -10.40
CA HIS A 490 -13.75 0.68 -11.55
C HIS A 490 -12.41 1.17 -12.11
N SER A 491 -11.42 1.42 -11.25
CA SER A 491 -10.06 1.76 -11.66
C SER A 491 -9.32 0.62 -12.35
N THR A 492 -9.72 -0.62 -12.07
CA THR A 492 -9.23 -1.82 -12.75
C THR A 492 -10.01 -2.04 -14.05
N TYR A 493 -11.26 -2.48 -13.95
CA TYR A 493 -12.00 -3.03 -15.09
C TYR A 493 -12.62 -1.94 -15.96
N SER A 494 -13.32 -0.97 -15.37
CA SER A 494 -14.00 0.08 -16.15
C SER A 494 -12.99 0.97 -16.85
N ALA A 495 -11.93 1.41 -16.18
CA ALA A 495 -10.86 2.18 -16.79
C ALA A 495 -10.14 1.38 -17.91
N ASN A 496 -9.87 0.08 -17.71
CA ASN A 496 -9.31 -0.76 -18.78
C ASN A 496 -10.25 -0.88 -19.98
N ALA A 497 -11.55 -1.09 -19.74
CA ALA A 497 -12.54 -1.20 -20.80
C ALA A 497 -12.67 0.11 -21.59
N ILE A 498 -12.69 1.26 -20.91
CA ILE A 498 -12.70 2.59 -21.54
C ILE A 498 -11.41 2.79 -22.34
N GLN A 499 -10.25 2.51 -21.76
CA GLN A 499 -8.96 2.65 -22.45
C GLN A 499 -8.90 1.79 -23.72
N MET A 500 -9.33 0.53 -23.64
CA MET A 500 -9.38 -0.38 -24.79
C MET A 500 -10.38 0.09 -25.85
N SER A 501 -11.56 0.57 -25.43
CA SER A 501 -12.57 1.13 -26.33
C SER A 501 -12.04 2.37 -27.07
N LEU A 502 -11.34 3.26 -26.37
CA LEU A 502 -10.71 4.45 -26.96
C LEU A 502 -9.54 4.06 -27.90
N ARG A 503 -8.75 3.03 -27.57
CA ARG A 503 -7.67 2.53 -28.43
C ARG A 503 -8.21 1.93 -29.72
N VAL A 504 -9.18 1.01 -29.62
CA VAL A 504 -9.80 0.38 -30.79
C VAL A 504 -10.58 1.40 -31.61
N GLY A 505 -11.34 2.28 -30.95
CA GLY A 505 -12.09 3.34 -31.59
C GLY A 505 -11.19 4.29 -32.38
N SER A 506 -10.13 4.82 -31.76
CA SER A 506 -9.18 5.72 -32.43
C SER A 506 -8.48 5.06 -33.63
N LEU A 507 -8.12 3.77 -33.52
CA LEU A 507 -7.59 3.01 -34.66
C LEU A 507 -8.62 2.87 -35.79
N ALA A 508 -9.87 2.51 -35.46
CA ALA A 508 -10.93 2.34 -36.46
C ALA A 508 -11.23 3.67 -37.18
N PHE A 509 -11.32 4.78 -36.44
CA PHE A 509 -11.52 6.12 -37.01
C PHE A 509 -10.35 6.55 -37.90
N PHE A 510 -9.10 6.26 -37.50
CA PHE A 510 -7.92 6.54 -38.30
C PHE A 510 -7.89 5.73 -39.60
N VAL A 511 -8.16 4.43 -39.55
CA VAL A 511 -8.21 3.58 -40.75
C VAL A 511 -9.34 4.04 -41.69
N LEU A 512 -10.51 4.36 -41.15
CA LEU A 512 -11.63 4.86 -41.94
C LEU A 512 -11.31 6.21 -42.60
N SER A 513 -10.67 7.14 -41.89
CA SER A 513 -10.29 8.45 -42.45
C SER A 513 -9.26 8.30 -43.58
N VAL A 514 -8.29 7.39 -43.43
CA VAL A 514 -7.33 7.03 -44.48
C VAL A 514 -8.05 6.46 -45.71
N ILE A 515 -8.95 5.49 -45.52
CA ILE A 515 -9.70 4.87 -46.62
C ILE A 515 -10.53 5.92 -47.37
N LEU A 516 -11.24 6.79 -46.66
CA LEU A 516 -12.05 7.86 -47.27
C LEU A 516 -11.20 8.86 -48.05
N LEU A 517 -10.04 9.25 -47.52
CA LEU A 517 -9.10 10.15 -48.19
C LEU A 517 -8.55 9.51 -49.47
N ILE A 518 -8.11 8.25 -49.40
CA ILE A 518 -7.60 7.48 -50.54
C ILE A 518 -8.69 7.29 -51.59
N ALA A 519 -9.90 6.88 -51.21
CA ALA A 519 -11.03 6.72 -52.10
C ALA A 519 -11.35 8.03 -52.83
N LYS A 520 -11.32 9.16 -52.11
CA LYS A 520 -11.53 10.48 -52.73
C LYS A 520 -10.42 10.84 -53.71
N CYS A 521 -9.16 10.58 -53.40
CA CYS A 521 -8.02 10.77 -54.31
C CYS A 521 -8.15 9.91 -55.59
N PHE A 522 -8.52 8.63 -55.47
CA PHE A 522 -8.77 7.75 -56.61
C PHE A 522 -9.97 8.18 -57.47
N CYS A 523 -11.07 8.61 -56.86
CA CYS A 523 -12.21 9.15 -57.60
C CYS A 523 -11.88 10.46 -58.32
N SER A 524 -11.08 11.34 -57.69
CA SER A 524 -10.64 12.61 -58.29
C SER A 524 -9.75 12.39 -59.52
N THR A 525 -8.77 11.49 -59.42
CA THR A 525 -7.87 11.13 -60.53
C THR A 525 -8.61 10.43 -61.68
N ARG A 526 -9.57 9.53 -61.38
CA ARG A 526 -10.41 8.88 -62.41
C ARG A 526 -11.34 9.87 -63.12
N SER A 527 -11.85 10.89 -62.42
CA SER A 527 -12.60 11.98 -63.04
C SER A 527 -11.72 12.87 -63.91
N SER A 528 -10.44 13.02 -63.57
CA SER A 528 -9.49 13.80 -64.36
C SER A 528 -9.03 13.09 -65.63
N ARG A 529 -8.97 11.75 -65.64
CA ARG A 529 -8.62 10.93 -66.82
C ARG A 529 -9.78 10.71 -67.81
N LYS A 530 -11.01 11.09 -67.44
CA LYS A 530 -12.23 10.94 -68.27
C LYS A 530 -12.73 12.25 -68.88
N LYS A 531 -12.10 13.37 -68.53
CA LYS A 531 -12.13 14.62 -69.30
C LYS A 531 -10.91 14.59 -70.22
#